data_AF-A0AAW2MHD8-F1
#
_entry.id   AF-A0AAW2MHD8-F1
#
_cell.length_a   1.000
_cell.length_b   1.000
_cell.length_c   1.000
_cell.angle_alpha   90.00
_cell.angle_beta   90.00
_cell.angle_gamma   90.00
#
_symmetry.space_group_name_H-M   'P 1'
#
loop_
_entity.id
_entity.type
_entity.pdbx_description
1 polymer ?
#
loop_
_entity_poly.entity_id
_entity_poly.type
_entity_poly.pdbx_seq_one_letter_code
_entity_poly.pdbx_strand_id
1 'polypeptide(L)' 'MLEKISIPGEDFLARLKGADFAEQVGIGHFYHIFYEGCLTNFEIGEDGEEASKLYPEVEYTSMHEYLKRYLDF' A
#
# COMPACT_ATOMS: atom_id res chain seq x y z
N MET A 1 -10.05 -16.84 15.44
CA MET A 1 -8.78 -16.14 15.73
C MET A 1 -8.00 -16.11 14.44
N LEU A 2 -7.53 -14.94 14.00
CA LEU A 2 -6.77 -14.83 12.75
C LEU A 2 -5.30 -15.15 13.01
N GLU A 3 -4.68 -15.88 12.09
CA GLU A 3 -3.25 -16.20 12.13
C GLU A 3 -2.47 -15.18 11.29
N LYS A 4 -1.37 -14.65 11.85
CA LYS A 4 -0.46 -13.79 11.10
C LYS A 4 0.62 -14.65 10.46
N ILE A 5 0.73 -14.56 9.14
CA ILE A 5 1.83 -15.14 8.37
C ILE A 5 2.71 -14.03 7.79
N SER A 6 4.02 -14.25 7.75
CA SER A 6 4.98 -13.39 7.08
C SER A 6 5.52 -14.11 5.86
N ILE A 7 5.60 -13.43 4.73
CA ILE A 7 6.07 -14.00 3.46
C ILE A 7 7.36 -13.25 3.08
N PRO A 8 8.50 -13.93 2.86
CA PRO A 8 9.71 -13.32 2.32
C PRO A 8 9.46 -12.65 0.97
N GLY A 9 10.18 -11.56 0.67
CA GLY A 9 10.00 -10.83 -0.59
C GLY A 9 10.26 -11.67 -1.83
N GLU A 10 11.28 -12.52 -1.80
CA GLU A 10 11.61 -13.46 -2.88
C GLU A 10 10.49 -14.48 -3.13
N ASP A 11 9.91 -15.03 -2.05
CA ASP A 11 8.78 -15.96 -2.12
C ASP A 11 7.51 -15.25 -2.63
N PHE A 12 7.38 -13.95 -2.34
CA PHE A 12 6.29 -13.15 -2.86
C PHE A 12 6.42 -12.91 -4.37
N LEU A 13 7.61 -12.53 -4.85
CA LEU A 13 7.89 -12.33 -6.27
C LEU A 13 7.84 -13.62 -7.09
N ALA A 14 8.16 -14.76 -6.49
CA ALA A 14 8.08 -16.06 -7.17
C ALA A 14 6.68 -16.33 -7.76
N ARG A 15 5.62 -15.73 -7.18
CA ARG A 15 4.23 -15.80 -7.65
C ARG A 15 4.00 -15.17 -9.03
N LEU A 16 4.89 -14.27 -9.49
CA LEU A 16 4.82 -13.72 -10.85
C LEU A 16 4.87 -14.81 -11.93
N LYS A 17 5.58 -15.92 -11.64
CA LYS A 17 5.72 -17.01 -12.59
C LYS A 17 4.39 -17.77 -12.72
N GLY A 18 3.75 -17.64 -13.87
CA GLY A 18 2.51 -18.33 -14.19
C GLY A 18 1.23 -17.54 -13.88
N ALA A 19 1.37 -16.36 -13.27
CA ALA A 19 0.28 -15.40 -13.11
C ALA A 19 -0.12 -14.81 -14.46
N ASP A 20 -1.40 -14.44 -14.62
CA ASP A 20 -1.83 -13.66 -15.78
C ASP A 20 -1.31 -12.22 -15.70
N PHE A 21 -1.47 -11.44 -16.77
CA PHE A 21 -0.91 -10.10 -16.83
C PHE A 21 -1.47 -9.16 -15.75
N ALA A 22 -2.76 -9.21 -15.45
CA ALA A 22 -3.36 -8.34 -14.45
C ALA A 22 -2.89 -8.72 -13.04
N GLU A 23 -2.76 -10.01 -12.77
CA GLU A 23 -2.20 -10.53 -11.52
C GLU A 23 -0.72 -10.16 -11.37
N GLN A 24 0.08 -10.26 -12.43
CA GLN A 24 1.49 -9.83 -12.43
C GLN A 24 1.62 -8.35 -12.06
N VAL A 25 0.75 -7.50 -12.63
CA VAL A 25 0.69 -6.08 -12.29
C VAL A 25 0.36 -5.90 -10.80
N GLY A 26 -0.64 -6.60 -10.26
CA GLY A 26 -1.00 -6.53 -8.85
C GLY A 26 0.14 -6.98 -7.92
N ILE A 27 0.77 -8.12 -8.22
CA ILE A 27 1.92 -8.64 -7.47
C ILE A 27 3.07 -7.64 -7.50
N GLY A 28 3.41 -7.09 -8.67
CA GLY A 28 4.46 -6.07 -8.81
C GLY A 28 4.20 -4.84 -7.92
N HIS A 29 2.99 -4.29 -7.97
CA HIS A 29 2.62 -3.14 -7.14
C HIS A 29 2.73 -3.45 -5.64
N PHE A 30 2.23 -4.59 -5.18
CA PHE A 30 2.32 -4.96 -3.77
C PHE A 30 3.76 -5.20 -3.32
N TYR A 31 4.60 -5.75 -4.18
CA TYR A 31 6.02 -5.88 -3.87
C TYR A 31 6.69 -4.52 -3.64
N HIS A 32 6.52 -3.60 -4.59
CA HIS A 32 7.07 -2.24 -4.48
C HIS A 32 6.53 -1.48 -3.26
N ILE A 33 5.24 -1.63 -2.94
CA ILE A 33 4.62 -0.94 -1.79
C ILE A 33 5.09 -1.52 -0.45
N PHE A 34 5.00 -2.84 -0.25
CA PHE A 34 5.16 -3.45 1.07
C PHE A 34 6.57 -3.94 1.37
N TYR A 35 7.39 -4.20 0.35
CA TYR A 35 8.76 -4.69 0.54
C TYR A 35 9.81 -3.61 0.25
N GLU A 36 9.66 -2.87 -0.86
CA GLU A 36 10.59 -1.78 -1.19
C GLU A 36 10.20 -0.43 -0.55
N GLY A 37 8.95 -0.29 -0.11
CA GLY A 37 8.46 0.92 0.55
C GLY A 37 8.30 2.11 -0.40
N CYS A 38 8.00 1.88 -1.69
CA CYS A 38 8.05 2.91 -2.74
C CYS A 38 7.17 4.14 -2.50
N LEU A 39 6.18 4.07 -1.60
CA LEU A 39 5.32 5.20 -1.26
C LEU A 39 5.99 6.20 -0.32
N THR A 40 7.00 5.79 0.45
CA THR A 40 7.60 6.61 1.51
C THR A 40 9.11 6.41 1.66
N ASN A 41 9.78 5.75 0.71
CA ASN A 41 11.23 5.51 0.74
C ASN A 41 12.05 6.67 0.15
N PHE A 42 11.42 7.83 -0.05
CA PHE A 42 12.00 9.04 -0.59
C PHE A 42 11.43 10.26 0.11
N GLU A 43 12.15 11.38 0.03
CA GLU A 43 11.68 12.69 0.49
C GLU A 43 11.02 13.46 -0.66
N ILE A 44 9.97 14.22 -0.35
CA ILE A 44 9.30 15.07 -1.34
C ILE A 44 10.31 16.13 -1.83
N GLY A 45 10.53 16.19 -3.14
CA GLY A 45 11.50 17.10 -3.77
C GLY A 45 11.05 18.56 -3.79
N GLU A 46 11.92 19.47 -4.24
CA GLU A 46 11.69 20.92 -4.23
C GLU A 46 10.41 21.36 -4.98
N ASP A 47 10.07 20.69 -6.07
CA ASP A 47 8.86 20.95 -6.87
C ASP A 47 7.64 20.11 -6.41
N GLY A 48 7.80 19.29 -5.37
CA GLY A 48 6.77 18.42 -4.84
C GLY A 48 6.06 19.04 -3.64
N GLU A 49 4.74 18.90 -3.59
CA GLU A 49 3.93 19.39 -2.47
C GLU A 49 3.09 18.26 -1.87
N GLU A 50 2.79 18.37 -0.58
CA GLU A 50 1.93 17.41 0.12
C GLU A 50 0.52 18.00 0.28
N ALA A 51 -0.49 17.26 -0.19
CA ALA A 51 -1.84 17.77 -0.33
C ALA A 51 -2.49 18.19 1.01
N SER A 52 -2.23 17.48 2.11
CA SER A 52 -2.79 17.84 3.43
C SER A 52 -2.22 19.14 3.98
N LYS A 53 -1.00 19.54 3.57
CA LYS A 53 -0.44 20.87 3.87
C LYS A 53 -1.06 21.98 3.03
N LEU A 54 -1.40 21.69 1.77
CA LEU A 54 -2.00 22.66 0.85
C LEU A 54 -3.47 22.96 1.15
N TYR A 55 -4.22 21.96 1.60
CA TYR A 55 -5.67 22.05 1.85
C TYR A 55 -6.01 21.61 3.28
N PRO A 56 -5.55 22.36 4.31
CA PRO A 56 -5.74 21.98 5.72
C PRO A 56 -7.22 21.99 6.16
N GLU A 57 -8.09 22.65 5.41
CA GLU A 57 -9.54 22.65 5.63
C GLU A 57 -10.22 21.34 5.21
N VAL A 58 -9.55 20.51 4.41
CA VAL A 58 -10.10 19.23 3.96
C VAL A 58 -9.78 18.15 4.99
N GLU A 59 -10.81 17.70 5.69
CA GLU A 59 -10.69 16.58 6.63
C GLU A 59 -10.62 15.24 5.87
N TYR A 60 -9.42 14.64 5.78
CA TYR A 60 -9.28 13.31 5.21
C TYR A 60 -9.82 12.23 6.16
N THR A 61 -10.40 11.17 5.60
CA THR A 61 -10.83 10.02 6.40
C THR A 61 -9.61 9.21 6.83
N SER A 62 -9.35 9.11 8.14
CA SER A 62 -8.27 8.27 8.66
C SER A 62 -8.55 6.78 8.43
N MET A 63 -7.50 5.95 8.40
CA MET A 63 -7.67 4.50 8.32
C MET A 63 -8.47 3.92 9.50
N HIS A 64 -8.37 4.52 10.69
CA HIS A 64 -9.17 4.11 11.84
C HIS A 64 -10.66 4.29 11.58
N GLU A 65 -11.07 5.45 11.07
CA GLU A 65 -12.47 5.72 10.72
C GLU A 65 -12.94 4.87 9.54
N TYR A 66 -12.10 4.72 8.50
CA TYR A 66 -12.46 3.95 7.32
C TYR A 66 -12.72 2.47 7.66
N LEU A 67 -11.90 1.87 8.53
CA LEU A 67 -12.01 0.44 8.88
C LEU A 67 -13.21 0.12 9.77
N LYS A 68 -13.80 1.11 10.47
CA LYS A 68 -15.04 0.90 11.24
C LYS A 68 -16.19 0.36 10.38
N ARG A 69 -16.20 0.68 9.08
CA ARG A 69 -17.21 0.21 8.11
C ARG A 69 -17.28 -1.32 7.98
N TYR A 70 -16.26 -2.04 8.46
CA TYR A 70 -16.18 -3.50 8.39
C TYR A 70 -16.40 -4.18 9.74
N LEU A 71 -16.69 -3.43 10.81
CA LEU A 71 -16.94 -3.97 12.14
C LEU A 71 -18.39 -4.43 12.37
N ASP A 72 -19.33 -3.99 11.54
CA ASP A 72 -20.79 -4.20 11.74
C ASP A 72 -21.35 -5.40 10.95
N PHE A 73 -20.65 -6.55 10.94
CA PHE A 73 -21.20 -7.83 10.48
C PHE A 73 -21.65 -8.70 11.66
#